data_AF-A0A3D5V092-F1
#
_entry.id   AF-A0A3D5V092-F1
#
_cell.length_a   1.000
_cell.length_b   1.000
_cell.length_c   1.000
_cell.angle_alpha   90.00
_cell.angle_beta   90.00
_cell.angle_gamma   90.00
#
_symmetry.space_group_name_H-M   'P 1'
#
loop_
_entity.id
_entity.type
_entity.pdbx_description
1 polymer ?
#
loop_
_entity_poly.entity_id
_entity_poly.type
_entity_poly.pdbx_seq_one_letter_code
_entity_poly.pdbx_strand_id
1 'polypeptide(L)'
;GREGPIVQIGSAIGSAVAQFSRLPSWQRITLLAAGASAGISATFNTPLGAVLFALELILPEISARTFLPVVIATGSATYVGRVVFGSYPAFVLPEIYFSASEMDHIFNLGSFVVLGLLSGLVAWGFIRTLLFAGEVMPRRFPNEYMRAAAGFAGIGIALFLFAHFTGHYYIIGGGYDAIAAILEGHVTSFALLAVLCLAQVLATSLSIGSGASGGVFAPMLFIGAALGGAFGAFLHMVDKSHGIGIPDYAIIGMAAVVGGGTGAAMTAITMNFEMTRDYNIIVPLIIAVAVSIGLRRALMADNIFSAELVRRGRPVPKDRYSNLYLVRSARE
;
A
#
# COMPACT_ATOMS: atom_id res chain seq x y z
N GLY A 1 -9.51 4.14 -0.48
CA GLY A 1 -9.42 3.19 -1.60
C GLY A 1 -10.51 2.12 -1.52
N ARG A 2 -10.78 1.46 -2.65
CA ARG A 2 -11.77 0.36 -2.80
C ARG A 2 -11.29 -0.97 -2.19
N GLU A 3 -10.02 -1.04 -1.78
CA GLU A 3 -9.32 -2.26 -1.41
C GLU A 3 -9.65 -2.72 0.02
N GLY A 4 -9.94 -1.79 0.93
CA GLY A 4 -10.45 -2.14 2.26
C GLY A 4 -11.77 -2.90 2.15
N PRO A 5 -12.78 -2.32 1.46
CA PRO A 5 -14.04 -3.01 1.18
C PRO A 5 -13.87 -4.35 0.46
N ILE A 6 -13.04 -4.45 -0.59
CA ILE A 6 -12.91 -5.72 -1.33
C ILE A 6 -12.26 -6.82 -0.49
N VAL A 7 -11.28 -6.47 0.37
CA VAL A 7 -10.69 -7.41 1.33
C VAL A 7 -11.76 -7.92 2.28
N GLN A 8 -12.59 -7.04 2.84
CA GLN A 8 -13.67 -7.43 3.75
C GLN A 8 -14.72 -8.30 3.06
N ILE A 9 -15.15 -7.95 1.85
CA ILE A 9 -16.11 -8.72 1.06
C ILE A 9 -15.55 -10.11 0.76
N GLY A 10 -14.31 -10.17 0.25
CA GLY A 10 -13.62 -11.43 -0.02
C GLY A 10 -13.48 -12.30 1.22
N SER A 11 -13.03 -11.72 2.34
CA SER A 11 -12.98 -12.39 3.65
C SER A 11 -14.34 -12.89 4.12
N ALA A 12 -15.40 -12.11 3.93
CA ALA A 12 -16.76 -12.48 4.32
C ALA A 12 -17.25 -13.69 3.50
N ILE A 13 -17.00 -13.71 2.18
CA ILE A 13 -17.32 -14.86 1.32
C ILE A 13 -16.56 -16.10 1.78
N GLY A 14 -15.24 -15.99 1.99
CA GLY A 14 -14.42 -17.11 2.48
C GLY A 14 -14.89 -17.64 3.83
N SER A 15 -15.24 -16.73 4.75
CA SER A 15 -15.79 -17.07 6.07
C SER A 15 -17.17 -17.73 5.97
N ALA A 16 -18.05 -17.25 5.08
CA ALA A 16 -19.38 -17.81 4.87
C ALA A 16 -19.31 -19.25 4.33
N VAL A 17 -18.42 -19.49 3.35
CA VAL A 17 -18.17 -20.85 2.82
C VAL A 17 -17.65 -21.78 3.93
N ALA A 18 -16.71 -21.31 4.75
CA ALA A 18 -16.18 -22.08 5.87
C ALA A 18 -17.25 -22.43 6.91
N GLN A 19 -18.13 -21.47 7.24
CA GLN A 19 -19.22 -21.66 8.20
C GLN A 19 -20.29 -22.60 7.66
N PHE A 20 -20.68 -22.44 6.40
CA PHE A 20 -21.63 -23.32 5.73
C PHE A 20 -21.14 -24.78 5.73
N SER A 21 -19.86 -24.99 5.43
CA SER A 21 -19.20 -26.30 5.45
C SER A 21 -18.79 -26.78 6.85
N ARG A 22 -19.09 -26.01 7.91
CA ARG A 22 -18.77 -26.33 9.32
C ARG A 22 -17.30 -26.65 9.58
N LEU A 23 -16.40 -25.94 8.90
CA LEU A 23 -14.96 -26.19 8.99
C LEU A 23 -14.36 -25.73 10.33
N PRO A 24 -13.30 -26.39 10.82
CA PRO A 24 -12.56 -25.95 12.01
C PRO A 24 -11.94 -24.56 11.84
N SER A 25 -11.64 -23.91 12.96
CA SER A 25 -11.16 -22.51 13.01
C SER A 25 -9.96 -22.21 12.11
N TRP A 26 -8.97 -23.10 12.04
CA TRP A 26 -7.77 -22.89 11.22
C TRP A 26 -8.09 -22.89 9.71
N GLN A 27 -9.02 -23.73 9.26
CA GLN A 27 -9.49 -23.76 7.86
C GLN A 27 -10.34 -22.53 7.56
N ARG A 28 -11.16 -22.08 8.52
CA ARG A 28 -11.92 -20.83 8.38
C ARG A 28 -11.02 -19.61 8.23
N ILE A 29 -9.96 -19.51 9.03
CA ILE A 29 -8.95 -18.44 8.90
C ILE A 29 -8.26 -18.51 7.53
N THR A 30 -7.95 -19.72 7.06
CA THR A 30 -7.36 -19.94 5.74
C THR A 30 -8.27 -19.46 4.60
N LEU A 31 -9.55 -19.85 4.62
CA LEU A 31 -10.52 -19.41 3.60
C LEU A 31 -10.80 -17.90 3.67
N LEU A 32 -10.82 -17.33 4.87
CA LEU A 32 -10.93 -15.88 5.06
C LEU A 32 -9.74 -15.14 4.42
N ALA A 33 -8.52 -15.64 4.61
CA ALA A 33 -7.32 -15.11 3.99
C ALA A 33 -7.29 -15.31 2.47
N ALA A 34 -7.73 -16.48 2.00
CA ALA A 34 -7.85 -16.78 0.57
C ALA A 34 -8.84 -15.83 -0.12
N GLY A 35 -9.99 -15.58 0.50
CA GLY A 35 -10.99 -14.64 -0.02
C GLY A 35 -10.50 -13.19 -0.02
N ALA A 36 -9.84 -12.73 1.04
CA ALA A 36 -9.21 -11.40 1.08
C ALA A 36 -8.20 -11.23 -0.07
N SER A 37 -7.33 -12.22 -0.23
CA SER A 37 -6.26 -12.20 -1.22
C SER A 37 -6.82 -12.28 -2.63
N ALA A 38 -7.84 -13.10 -2.87
CA ALA A 38 -8.57 -13.13 -4.14
C ALA A 38 -9.13 -11.75 -4.54
N GLY A 39 -9.73 -11.03 -3.58
CA GLY A 39 -10.24 -9.67 -3.81
C GLY A 39 -9.14 -8.68 -4.19
N ILE A 40 -8.02 -8.69 -3.47
CA ILE A 40 -6.83 -7.87 -3.78
C ILE A 40 -6.26 -8.23 -5.16
N SER A 41 -6.12 -9.52 -5.44
CA SER A 41 -5.59 -10.06 -6.68
C SER A 41 -6.38 -9.59 -7.90
N ALA A 42 -7.71 -9.67 -7.82
CA ALA A 42 -8.60 -9.21 -8.89
C ALA A 42 -8.62 -7.68 -9.02
N THR A 43 -8.46 -6.94 -7.93
CA THR A 43 -8.47 -5.47 -7.94
C THR A 43 -7.24 -4.89 -8.60
N PHE A 44 -6.08 -5.49 -8.36
CA PHE A 44 -4.80 -4.93 -8.79
C PHE A 44 -4.12 -5.69 -9.92
N ASN A 45 -4.66 -6.85 -10.31
CA ASN A 45 -4.01 -7.77 -11.23
C ASN A 45 -2.63 -8.25 -10.72
N THR A 46 -2.49 -8.40 -9.39
CA THR A 46 -1.25 -8.77 -8.68
C THR A 46 -1.38 -10.11 -7.94
N PRO A 47 -1.41 -11.26 -8.64
CA PRO A 47 -1.57 -12.57 -8.01
C PRO A 47 -0.48 -12.91 -7.00
N LEU A 48 0.79 -12.64 -7.31
CA LEU A 48 1.89 -12.98 -6.40
C LEU A 48 1.91 -12.05 -5.19
N GLY A 49 1.72 -10.75 -5.42
CA GLY A 49 1.59 -9.76 -4.36
C GLY A 49 0.43 -10.06 -3.41
N ALA A 50 -0.71 -10.52 -3.94
CA ALA A 50 -1.86 -10.91 -3.14
C ALA A 50 -1.61 -12.16 -2.28
N VAL A 51 -0.87 -13.16 -2.79
CA VAL A 51 -0.45 -14.31 -1.98
C VAL A 51 0.43 -13.86 -0.83
N LEU A 52 1.41 -13.00 -1.11
CA LEU A 52 2.32 -12.47 -0.09
C LEU A 52 1.59 -11.60 0.94
N PHE A 53 0.58 -10.84 0.51
CA PHE A 53 -0.32 -10.10 1.41
C PHE A 53 -1.01 -11.05 2.41
N ALA A 54 -1.51 -12.20 1.94
CA ALA A 54 -2.09 -13.21 2.81
C ALA A 54 -1.09 -13.68 3.87
N LEU A 55 0.13 -14.03 3.43
CA LEU A 55 1.18 -14.62 4.25
C LEU A 55 1.76 -13.64 5.27
N GLU A 56 2.05 -12.41 4.85
CA GLU A 56 2.67 -11.37 5.68
C GLU A 56 1.68 -10.61 6.54
N LEU A 57 0.41 -10.49 6.14
CA LEU A 57 -0.57 -9.65 6.84
C LEU A 57 -1.79 -10.37 7.42
N ILE A 58 -2.22 -11.53 6.90
CA ILE A 58 -3.45 -12.16 7.41
C ILE A 58 -3.20 -13.48 8.15
N LEU A 59 -2.41 -14.38 7.56
CA LEU A 59 -2.28 -15.74 8.06
C LEU A 59 -1.42 -15.81 9.34
N PRO A 60 -1.87 -16.55 10.37
CA PRO A 60 -1.09 -16.73 11.59
C PRO A 60 0.10 -17.68 11.40
N GLU A 61 0.01 -18.61 10.46
CA GLU A 61 1.03 -19.61 10.15
C GLU A 61 1.09 -19.93 8.65
N ILE A 62 2.26 -20.39 8.20
CA ILE A 62 2.52 -20.76 6.80
C ILE A 62 2.79 -22.27 6.72
N SER A 63 1.94 -22.98 6.00
CA SER A 63 2.12 -24.39 5.64
C SER A 63 1.56 -24.64 4.25
N ALA A 64 1.86 -25.78 3.63
CA ALA A 64 1.24 -26.14 2.34
C ALA A 64 -0.31 -26.12 2.41
N ARG A 65 -0.88 -26.42 3.58
CA ARG A 65 -2.34 -26.44 3.81
C ARG A 65 -2.96 -25.04 3.88
N THR A 66 -2.19 -24.02 4.28
CA THR A 66 -2.66 -22.61 4.30
C THR A 66 -2.29 -21.88 3.01
N PHE A 67 -1.14 -22.21 2.43
CA PHE A 67 -0.62 -21.60 1.20
C PHE A 67 -1.42 -21.98 -0.05
N LEU A 68 -1.66 -23.27 -0.29
CA LEU A 68 -2.30 -23.74 -1.53
C LEU A 68 -3.71 -23.14 -1.75
N PRO A 69 -4.62 -23.10 -0.75
CA PRO A 69 -5.93 -22.49 -0.93
C PRO A 69 -5.85 -21.00 -1.31
N VAL A 70 -4.89 -20.27 -0.75
CA VAL A 70 -4.67 -18.85 -1.09
C VAL A 70 -4.23 -18.71 -2.54
N VAL A 71 -3.23 -19.49 -2.97
CA VAL A 71 -2.71 -19.46 -4.36
C VAL A 71 -3.80 -19.81 -5.38
N ILE A 72 -4.61 -20.84 -5.09
CA ILE A 72 -5.71 -21.23 -5.97
C ILE A 72 -6.72 -20.09 -6.07
N ALA A 73 -7.11 -19.50 -4.94
CA ALA A 73 -8.08 -18.40 -4.92
C ALA A 73 -7.57 -17.15 -5.65
N THR A 74 -6.31 -16.73 -5.44
CA THR A 74 -5.73 -15.57 -6.12
C THR A 74 -5.55 -15.83 -7.61
N GLY A 75 -5.09 -17.03 -8.00
CA GLY A 75 -4.97 -17.44 -9.39
C GLY A 75 -6.30 -17.43 -10.12
N SER A 76 -7.33 -18.05 -9.54
CA SER A 76 -8.69 -18.06 -10.11
C SER A 76 -9.28 -16.64 -10.20
N ALA A 77 -9.15 -15.84 -9.15
CA ALA A 77 -9.68 -14.47 -9.13
C ALA A 77 -8.98 -13.57 -10.16
N THR A 78 -7.66 -13.71 -10.31
CA THR A 78 -6.89 -12.99 -11.34
C THR A 78 -7.30 -13.43 -12.73
N TYR A 79 -7.46 -14.73 -12.97
CA TYR A 79 -7.89 -15.24 -14.26
C TYR A 79 -9.25 -14.66 -14.67
N VAL A 80 -10.24 -14.73 -13.77
CA VAL A 80 -11.56 -14.12 -13.99
C VAL A 80 -11.44 -12.61 -14.18
N GLY A 81 -10.66 -11.92 -13.34
CA GLY A 81 -10.40 -10.49 -13.46
C GLY A 81 -9.81 -10.11 -14.82
N ARG A 82 -8.86 -10.89 -15.34
CA ARG A 82 -8.25 -10.67 -16.65
C ARG A 82 -9.20 -10.91 -17.82
N VAL A 83 -10.10 -11.88 -17.69
CA VAL A 83 -11.15 -12.11 -18.70
C VAL A 83 -12.10 -10.92 -18.78
N VAL A 84 -12.41 -10.28 -17.65
CA VAL A 84 -13.36 -9.16 -17.59
C VAL A 84 -12.72 -7.81 -17.88
N PHE A 85 -11.56 -7.52 -17.28
CA PHE A 85 -10.94 -6.20 -17.28
C PHE A 85 -9.71 -6.10 -18.19
N GLY A 86 -9.18 -7.23 -18.68
CA GLY A 86 -7.96 -7.28 -19.48
C GLY A 86 -6.71 -7.64 -18.69
N SER A 87 -5.61 -7.89 -19.40
CA SER A 87 -4.35 -8.37 -18.83
C SER A 87 -3.27 -7.30 -18.71
N TYR A 88 -3.61 -6.01 -18.75
CA TYR A 88 -2.66 -4.91 -18.60
C TYR A 88 -2.28 -4.68 -17.12
N PRO A 89 -1.07 -4.14 -16.85
CA PRO A 89 -0.68 -3.73 -15.50
C PRO A 89 -1.53 -2.55 -15.02
N ALA A 90 -1.60 -2.34 -13.70
CA ALA A 90 -2.38 -1.25 -13.12
C ALA A 90 -1.84 0.13 -13.53
N PHE A 91 -0.53 0.24 -13.74
CA PHE A 91 0.14 1.43 -14.25
C PHE A 91 0.95 1.06 -15.49
N VAL A 92 0.66 1.71 -16.62
CA VAL A 92 1.41 1.53 -17.87
C VAL A 92 2.50 2.58 -17.92
N LEU A 93 3.76 2.14 -17.88
CA LEU A 93 4.91 3.02 -17.94
C LEU A 93 5.33 3.25 -19.41
N PRO A 94 5.55 4.50 -19.84
CA PRO A 94 6.26 4.78 -21.09
C PRO A 94 7.60 4.04 -21.22
N GLU A 95 7.94 3.60 -22.44
CA GLU A 95 9.12 2.73 -22.72
C GLU A 95 10.48 3.39 -22.41
N ILE A 96 10.51 4.70 -22.13
CA ILE A 96 11.73 5.52 -22.06
C ILE A 96 12.39 5.49 -20.67
N TYR A 97 11.77 4.86 -19.67
CA TYR A 97 12.17 5.05 -18.26
C TYR A 97 13.36 4.22 -17.76
N PHE A 98 13.93 3.31 -18.55
CA PHE A 98 14.97 2.42 -18.01
C PHE A 98 16.09 2.11 -19.01
N SER A 99 17.31 2.61 -18.74
CA SER A 99 18.52 1.89 -19.12
C SER A 99 19.08 1.23 -17.86
N ALA A 100 19.03 -0.11 -17.79
CA ALA A 100 19.48 -0.90 -16.64
C ALA A 100 20.92 -0.54 -16.19
N SER A 101 21.74 0.01 -17.10
CA SER A 101 23.09 0.49 -16.83
C SER A 101 23.17 1.65 -15.84
N GLU A 102 22.13 2.49 -15.73
CA GLU A 102 22.19 3.72 -14.92
C GLU A 102 21.81 3.47 -13.46
N MET A 103 21.01 2.44 -13.15
CA MET A 103 20.53 2.17 -11.79
C MET A 103 21.54 1.46 -10.88
N ASP A 104 22.48 0.70 -11.46
CA ASP A 104 23.45 -0.11 -10.72
C ASP A 104 24.70 0.68 -10.26
N HIS A 105 24.73 1.99 -10.49
CA HIS A 105 25.80 2.84 -9.98
C HIS A 105 25.73 2.98 -8.46
N ILE A 106 26.86 2.77 -7.78
CA ILE A 106 26.98 2.84 -6.31
C ILE A 106 26.51 4.17 -5.71
N PHE A 107 26.57 5.26 -6.47
CA PHE A 107 26.07 6.57 -6.06
C PHE A 107 24.53 6.62 -5.96
N ASN A 108 23.82 5.81 -6.76
CA ASN A 108 22.36 5.72 -6.73
C ASN A 108 21.85 4.96 -5.49
N LEU A 109 22.66 4.06 -4.94
CA LEU A 109 22.35 3.37 -3.68
C LEU A 109 22.04 4.35 -2.54
N GLY A 110 22.85 5.41 -2.39
CA GLY A 110 22.65 6.43 -1.36
C GLY A 110 21.28 7.11 -1.49
N SER A 111 20.86 7.40 -2.73
CA SER A 111 19.56 8.01 -3.00
C SER A 111 18.39 7.11 -2.59
N PHE A 112 18.48 5.80 -2.81
CA PHE A 112 17.45 4.83 -2.43
C PHE A 112 17.35 4.65 -0.92
N VAL A 113 18.48 4.68 -0.21
CA VAL A 113 18.51 4.67 1.26
C VAL A 113 17.84 5.94 1.81
N VAL A 114 18.18 7.11 1.26
CA VAL A 114 17.58 8.40 1.67
C VAL A 114 16.08 8.38 1.41
N LEU A 115 15.63 7.96 0.22
CA LEU A 115 14.21 7.83 -0.09
C LEU A 115 13.52 6.83 0.85
N GLY A 116 14.16 5.72 1.19
CA GLY A 116 13.66 4.76 2.18
C GLY A 116 13.47 5.39 3.56
N LEU A 117 14.44 6.19 4.04
CA LEU A 117 14.33 6.93 5.30
C LEU A 117 13.18 7.94 5.25
N LEU A 118 13.08 8.73 4.18
CA LEU A 118 11.97 9.68 4.01
C LEU A 118 10.61 8.97 3.98
N SER A 119 10.54 7.83 3.27
CA SER A 119 9.33 7.01 3.18
C SER A 119 8.93 6.41 4.53
N GLY A 120 9.90 5.95 5.33
CA GLY A 120 9.65 5.44 6.68
C GLY A 120 9.12 6.53 7.62
N LEU A 121 9.67 7.75 7.52
CA LEU A 121 9.22 8.90 8.28
C LEU A 121 7.80 9.33 7.86
N VAL A 122 7.52 9.39 6.56
CA VAL A 122 6.18 9.72 6.03
C VAL A 122 5.16 8.64 6.41
N ALA A 123 5.53 7.36 6.35
CA ALA A 123 4.67 6.26 6.78
C ALA A 123 4.33 6.36 8.28
N TRP A 124 5.34 6.62 9.13
CA TRP A 124 5.12 6.90 10.56
C TRP A 124 4.20 8.10 10.78
N GLY A 125 4.46 9.21 10.08
CA GLY A 125 3.64 10.41 10.13
C GLY A 125 2.19 10.13 9.73
N PHE A 126 1.99 9.39 8.63
CA PHE A 126 0.66 9.01 8.15
C PHE A 126 -0.11 8.18 9.19
N ILE A 127 0.52 7.17 9.81
CA ILE A 127 -0.11 6.37 10.88
C ILE A 127 -0.52 7.27 12.06
N ARG A 128 0.38 8.16 12.51
CA ARG A 128 0.09 9.10 13.61
C ARG A 128 -1.06 10.05 13.29
N THR A 129 -1.07 10.58 12.07
CA THR A 129 -2.11 11.51 11.60
C THR A 129 -3.47 10.82 11.51
N LEU A 130 -3.50 9.56 11.06
CA LEU A 130 -4.70 8.73 11.00
C LEU A 130 -5.27 8.45 12.39
N LEU A 131 -4.42 8.06 13.35
CA LEU A 131 -4.84 7.83 14.74
C LEU A 131 -5.37 9.12 15.37
N PHE A 132 -4.65 10.23 15.17
CA PHE A 132 -5.05 11.54 15.67
C PHE A 132 -6.41 11.97 15.13
N ALA A 133 -6.63 11.85 13.81
CA ALA A 133 -7.92 12.16 13.19
C ALA A 133 -9.05 11.28 13.75
N GLY A 134 -8.79 9.99 13.95
CA GLY A 134 -9.75 9.06 14.56
C GLY A 134 -10.07 9.34 16.04
N GLU A 135 -9.25 10.12 16.75
CA GLU A 135 -9.55 10.57 18.11
C GLU A 135 -10.22 11.94 18.15
N VAL A 136 -9.73 12.90 17.35
CA VAL A 136 -10.17 14.30 17.40
C VAL A 136 -11.54 14.46 16.76
N MET A 137 -11.82 13.81 15.63
CA MET A 137 -13.08 13.97 14.92
C MET A 137 -14.29 13.52 15.77
N PRO A 138 -14.29 12.34 16.39
CA PRO A 138 -15.37 11.93 17.29
C PRO A 138 -15.51 12.80 18.54
N ARG A 139 -14.40 13.32 19.09
CA ARG A 139 -14.43 14.23 20.26
C ARG A 139 -15.01 15.60 19.90
N ARG A 140 -14.65 16.15 18.73
CA ARG A 140 -15.09 17.48 18.28
C ARG A 140 -16.51 17.47 17.72
N PHE A 141 -16.88 16.38 17.04
CA PHE A 141 -18.19 16.16 16.43
C PHE A 141 -18.75 14.81 16.91
N PRO A 142 -19.43 14.77 18.07
CA PRO A 142 -20.00 13.54 18.61
C PRO A 142 -21.12 12.95 17.74
N ASN A 143 -21.88 13.81 17.04
CA ASN A 143 -22.91 13.38 16.09
C ASN A 143 -22.27 12.90 14.78
N GLU A 144 -22.55 11.66 14.39
CA GLU A 144 -21.98 11.00 13.21
C GLU A 144 -22.27 11.75 11.91
N TYR A 145 -23.47 12.30 11.75
CA TYR A 145 -23.85 13.07 10.56
C TYR A 145 -23.08 14.37 10.46
N MET A 146 -22.92 15.10 11.58
CA MET A 146 -22.12 16.32 11.61
C MET A 146 -20.64 16.03 11.37
N ARG A 147 -20.14 14.93 11.93
CA ARG A 147 -18.76 14.48 11.74
C ARG A 147 -18.49 14.16 10.26
N ALA A 148 -19.39 13.42 9.62
CA ALA A 148 -19.31 13.12 8.20
C ALA A 148 -19.39 14.41 7.37
N ALA A 149 -20.36 15.28 7.64
CA ALA A 149 -20.51 16.56 6.93
C ALA A 149 -19.26 17.43 7.04
N ALA A 150 -18.66 17.56 8.22
CA ALA A 150 -17.43 18.32 8.43
C ALA A 150 -16.23 17.72 7.67
N GLY A 151 -16.07 16.40 7.72
CA GLY A 151 -15.00 15.71 6.99
C GLY A 151 -15.12 15.88 5.48
N PHE A 152 -16.30 15.60 4.93
CA PHE A 152 -16.57 15.72 3.49
C PHE A 152 -16.55 17.17 3.01
N ALA A 153 -16.97 18.14 3.83
CA ALA A 153 -16.79 19.55 3.52
C ALA A 153 -15.31 19.93 3.41
N GLY A 154 -14.46 19.45 4.33
CA GLY A 154 -13.01 19.68 4.27
C GLY A 154 -12.37 19.07 3.01
N ILE A 155 -12.76 17.84 2.66
CA ILE A 155 -12.31 17.18 1.42
C ILE A 155 -12.81 17.94 0.19
N GLY A 156 -14.06 18.40 0.20
CA GLY A 156 -14.67 19.17 -0.88
C GLY A 156 -13.97 20.51 -1.11
N ILE A 157 -13.61 21.23 -0.04
CA ILE A 157 -12.81 22.46 -0.11
C ILE A 157 -11.43 22.15 -0.71
N ALA A 158 -10.76 21.11 -0.24
CA ALA A 158 -9.46 20.74 -0.78
C ALA A 158 -9.55 20.41 -2.28
N LEU A 159 -10.57 19.65 -2.71
CA LEU A 159 -10.82 19.33 -4.11
C LEU A 159 -11.07 20.59 -4.95
N PHE A 160 -11.87 21.53 -4.44
CA PHE A 160 -12.11 22.81 -5.09
C PHE A 160 -10.82 23.61 -5.27
N LEU A 161 -9.97 23.68 -4.24
CA LEU A 161 -8.69 24.39 -4.32
C LEU A 161 -7.76 23.76 -5.35
N PHE A 162 -7.63 22.42 -5.39
CA PHE A 162 -6.84 21.76 -6.43
C PHE A 162 -7.40 22.03 -7.82
N ALA A 163 -8.71 21.89 -8.03
CA ALA A 163 -9.33 22.20 -9.32
C ALA A 163 -9.09 23.65 -9.74
N HIS A 164 -9.16 24.60 -8.81
CA HIS A 164 -8.94 26.01 -9.11
C HIS A 164 -7.49 26.35 -9.44
N PHE A 165 -6.52 25.80 -8.71
CA PHE A 165 -5.10 26.15 -8.87
C PHE A 165 -4.35 25.28 -9.88
N THR A 166 -4.72 24.00 -10.03
CA THR A 166 -4.03 23.05 -10.92
C THR A 166 -4.88 22.62 -12.10
N GLY A 167 -6.18 22.93 -12.12
CA GLY A 167 -7.12 22.44 -13.14
C GLY A 167 -7.52 20.98 -12.97
N HIS A 168 -7.03 20.28 -11.94
CA HIS A 168 -7.15 18.83 -11.78
C HIS A 168 -7.57 18.47 -10.36
N TYR A 169 -8.36 17.40 -10.21
CA TYR A 169 -8.85 16.91 -8.92
C TYR A 169 -7.92 15.84 -8.31
N TYR A 170 -6.61 16.09 -8.24
CA TYR A 170 -5.62 15.04 -7.92
C TYR A 170 -5.89 14.22 -6.65
N ILE A 171 -6.47 14.83 -5.61
CA ILE A 171 -6.75 14.16 -4.32
C ILE A 171 -8.08 13.39 -4.31
N ILE A 172 -8.72 13.19 -5.47
CA ILE A 172 -10.00 12.49 -5.55
C ILE A 172 -9.84 10.97 -5.41
N GLY A 173 -10.72 10.37 -4.62
CA GLY A 173 -10.84 8.91 -4.53
C GLY A 173 -9.57 8.21 -4.02
N GLY A 174 -9.13 7.19 -4.76
CA GLY A 174 -7.92 6.41 -4.42
C GLY A 174 -6.61 7.09 -4.84
N GLY A 175 -6.68 8.15 -5.66
CA GLY A 175 -5.49 8.80 -6.23
C GLY A 175 -4.85 8.04 -7.40
N TYR A 176 -5.50 7.04 -7.99
CA TYR A 176 -4.94 6.27 -9.12
C TYR A 176 -4.62 7.16 -10.32
N ASP A 177 -5.49 8.10 -10.66
CA ASP A 177 -5.26 9.04 -11.76
C ASP A 177 -4.07 9.97 -11.47
N ALA A 178 -3.91 10.36 -10.20
CA ALA A 178 -2.76 11.17 -9.77
C ALA A 178 -1.46 10.35 -9.79
N ILE A 179 -1.49 9.08 -9.37
CA ILE A 179 -0.34 8.18 -9.50
C ILE A 179 0.02 8.04 -10.98
N ALA A 180 -0.94 7.72 -11.85
CA ALA A 180 -0.72 7.60 -13.29
C ALA A 180 -0.10 8.88 -13.87
N ALA A 181 -0.63 10.06 -13.55
CA ALA A 181 -0.07 11.33 -14.02
C ALA A 181 1.37 11.59 -13.54
N ILE A 182 1.74 11.12 -12.33
CA ILE A 182 3.13 11.20 -11.85
C ILE A 182 4.02 10.22 -12.62
N LEU A 183 3.56 8.99 -12.81
CA LEU A 183 4.31 7.92 -13.48
C LEU A 183 4.47 8.13 -14.99
N GLU A 184 3.50 8.79 -15.63
CA GLU A 184 3.56 9.21 -17.03
C GLU A 184 4.42 10.47 -17.23
N GLY A 185 4.90 11.10 -16.15
CA GLY A 185 5.70 12.32 -16.22
C GLY A 185 4.88 13.59 -16.52
N HIS A 186 3.55 13.55 -16.39
CA HIS A 186 2.70 14.74 -16.50
C HIS A 186 2.82 15.67 -15.28
N VAL A 187 3.22 15.14 -14.12
CA VAL A 187 3.43 15.90 -12.88
C VAL A 187 4.88 15.79 -12.42
N THR A 188 5.69 16.81 -12.72
CA THR A 188 7.14 16.83 -12.44
C THR A 188 7.58 17.92 -11.46
N SER A 189 6.69 18.86 -11.13
CA SER A 189 7.01 19.97 -10.23
C SER A 189 7.19 19.49 -8.79
N PHE A 190 8.38 19.72 -8.23
CA PHE A 190 8.71 19.43 -6.82
C PHE A 190 7.66 19.97 -5.86
N ALA A 191 7.28 21.25 -6.02
CA ALA A 191 6.33 21.91 -5.13
C ALA A 191 4.95 21.25 -5.18
N LEU A 192 4.46 20.90 -6.37
CA LEU A 192 3.18 20.23 -6.52
C LEU A 192 3.22 18.82 -5.92
N LEU A 193 4.26 18.04 -6.20
CA LEU A 193 4.44 16.69 -5.66
C LEU A 193 4.51 16.67 -4.13
N ALA A 194 5.25 17.61 -3.53
CA ALA A 194 5.31 17.76 -2.08
C ALA A 194 3.94 18.11 -1.47
N VAL A 195 3.19 19.02 -2.12
CA VAL A 195 1.83 19.37 -1.70
C VAL A 195 0.87 18.19 -1.85
N LEU A 196 0.95 17.40 -2.93
CA LEU A 196 0.13 16.20 -3.12
C LEU A 196 0.39 15.13 -2.06
N CYS A 197 1.66 14.92 -1.69
CA CYS A 197 2.03 14.00 -0.61
C CYS A 197 1.35 14.38 0.71
N LEU A 198 1.47 15.65 1.13
CA LEU A 198 0.85 16.15 2.36
C LEU A 198 -0.67 16.16 2.27
N ALA A 199 -1.22 16.62 1.14
CA ALA A 199 -2.67 16.70 0.94
C ALA A 199 -3.30 15.31 1.00
N GLN A 200 -2.66 14.29 0.43
CA GLN A 200 -3.20 12.93 0.46
C GLN A 200 -3.17 12.29 1.86
N VAL A 201 -2.11 12.56 2.65
CA VAL A 201 -2.06 12.20 4.09
C VAL A 201 -3.27 12.81 4.80
N LEU A 202 -3.47 14.12 4.66
CA LEU A 202 -4.55 14.84 5.35
C LEU A 202 -5.94 14.42 4.88
N ALA A 203 -6.16 14.33 3.57
CA ALA A 203 -7.44 13.95 2.98
C ALA A 203 -7.86 12.54 3.41
N THR A 204 -6.91 11.59 3.43
CA THR A 204 -7.20 10.21 3.85
C THR A 204 -7.47 10.14 5.36
N SER A 205 -6.66 10.82 6.19
CA SER A 205 -6.89 10.88 7.63
C SER A 205 -8.22 11.55 7.97
N LEU A 206 -8.59 12.63 7.28
CA LEU A 206 -9.88 13.31 7.47
C LEU A 206 -11.06 12.43 7.04
N SER A 207 -10.96 11.75 5.89
CA SER A 207 -11.99 10.84 5.40
C SER A 207 -12.28 9.70 6.38
N ILE A 208 -11.23 9.02 6.85
CA ILE A 208 -11.38 7.90 7.79
C ILE A 208 -11.78 8.42 9.18
N GLY A 209 -11.17 9.52 9.62
CA GLY A 209 -11.49 10.16 10.89
C GLY A 209 -12.93 10.65 10.97
N SER A 210 -13.54 11.06 9.85
CA SER A 210 -14.94 11.46 9.80
C SER A 210 -15.93 10.28 9.90
N GLY A 211 -15.42 9.05 9.85
CA GLY A 211 -16.22 7.81 9.93
C GLY A 211 -16.51 7.17 8.56
N ALA A 212 -15.85 7.59 7.48
CA ALA A 212 -15.99 6.90 6.20
C ALA A 212 -15.31 5.53 6.26
N SER A 213 -15.91 4.55 5.56
CA SER A 213 -15.31 3.22 5.40
C SER A 213 -14.48 3.18 4.12
N GLY A 214 -13.20 2.80 4.22
CA GLY A 214 -12.31 2.71 3.07
C GLY A 214 -10.97 2.05 3.40
N GLY A 215 -10.25 1.64 2.35
CA GLY A 215 -8.89 1.14 2.46
C GLY A 215 -7.84 2.24 2.48
N VAL A 216 -6.74 1.99 3.22
CA VAL A 216 -5.55 2.85 3.32
C VAL A 216 -4.45 2.49 2.30
N PHE A 217 -4.60 1.39 1.56
CA PHE A 217 -3.57 0.87 0.66
C PHE A 217 -3.29 1.79 -0.55
N ALA A 218 -4.28 2.10 -1.40
CA ALA A 218 -4.12 3.09 -2.48
C ALA A 218 -3.62 4.45 -1.99
N PRO A 219 -4.13 5.02 -0.89
CA PRO A 219 -3.54 6.23 -0.33
C PRO A 219 -2.04 6.13 -0.04
N MET A 220 -1.55 5.01 0.49
CA MET A 220 -0.11 4.80 0.70
C MET A 220 0.67 4.73 -0.61
N LEU A 221 0.11 4.09 -1.65
CA LEU A 221 0.71 4.12 -2.99
C LEU A 221 0.82 5.57 -3.48
N PHE A 222 -0.26 6.36 -3.38
CA PHE A 222 -0.25 7.75 -3.86
C PHE A 222 0.70 8.64 -3.05
N ILE A 223 0.67 8.56 -1.72
CA ILE A 223 1.62 9.27 -0.85
C ILE A 223 3.06 8.92 -1.23
N GLY A 224 3.33 7.63 -1.48
CA GLY A 224 4.64 7.14 -1.92
C GLY A 224 5.04 7.66 -3.31
N ALA A 225 4.13 7.63 -4.29
CA ALA A 225 4.37 8.17 -5.63
C ALA A 225 4.70 9.66 -5.58
N ALA A 226 3.93 10.43 -4.81
CA ALA A 226 4.13 11.87 -4.66
C ALA A 226 5.44 12.18 -3.92
N LEU A 227 5.76 11.44 -2.85
CA LEU A 227 7.03 11.61 -2.12
C LEU A 227 8.24 11.25 -2.99
N GLY A 228 8.20 10.09 -3.64
CA GLY A 228 9.25 9.61 -4.52
C GLY A 228 9.45 10.55 -5.71
N GLY A 229 8.36 10.96 -6.36
CA GLY A 229 8.40 11.96 -7.43
C GLY A 229 8.98 13.29 -6.95
N ALA A 230 8.58 13.78 -5.78
CA ALA A 230 9.17 15.01 -5.21
C ALA A 230 10.67 14.84 -4.97
N PHE A 231 11.10 13.71 -4.43
CA PHE A 231 12.51 13.42 -4.22
C PHE A 231 13.30 13.38 -5.53
N GLY A 232 12.79 12.69 -6.56
CA GLY A 232 13.39 12.67 -7.90
C GLY A 232 13.44 14.06 -8.54
N ALA A 233 12.38 14.85 -8.41
CA ALA A 233 12.33 16.22 -8.92
C ALA A 233 13.36 17.12 -8.22
N PHE A 234 13.53 16.95 -6.91
CA PHE A 234 14.57 17.64 -6.15
C PHE A 234 15.97 17.25 -6.62
N LEU A 235 16.24 15.95 -6.82
CA LEU A 235 17.54 15.49 -7.32
C LEU A 235 17.82 16.04 -8.71
N HIS A 236 16.86 16.05 -9.63
CA HIS A 236 16.99 16.68 -10.95
C HIS A 236 17.26 18.19 -10.89
N MET A 237 16.80 18.89 -9.85
CA MET A 237 17.12 20.31 -9.65
C MET A 237 18.57 20.52 -9.20
N VAL A 238 19.12 19.59 -8.40
CA VAL A 238 20.49 19.65 -7.88
C VAL A 238 21.49 19.16 -8.92
N ASP A 239 21.19 18.03 -9.57
CA ASP A 239 22.00 17.41 -10.60
C ASP A 239 21.11 16.89 -11.74
N LYS A 240 21.16 17.58 -12.87
CA LYS A 240 20.41 17.18 -14.08
C LYS A 240 20.97 15.93 -14.75
N SER A 241 22.18 15.49 -14.38
CA SER A 241 22.85 14.31 -14.93
C SER A 241 22.67 13.05 -14.07
N HIS A 242 21.81 13.11 -13.05
CA HIS A 242 21.57 12.04 -12.08
C HIS A 242 21.01 10.73 -12.68
N GLY A 243 20.65 10.72 -13.97
CA GLY A 243 20.33 9.52 -14.77
C GLY A 243 19.01 8.82 -14.45
N ILE A 244 18.49 8.97 -13.23
CA ILE A 244 17.23 8.35 -12.79
C ILE A 244 16.06 9.33 -12.91
N GLY A 245 15.02 8.94 -13.62
CA GLY A 245 13.83 9.75 -13.86
C GLY A 245 12.98 9.98 -12.61
N ILE A 246 12.17 11.05 -12.66
CA ILE A 246 11.18 11.35 -11.63
C ILE A 246 10.18 10.18 -11.43
N PRO A 247 9.65 9.54 -12.50
CA PRO A 247 8.77 8.38 -12.37
C PRO A 247 9.40 7.20 -11.64
N ASP A 248 10.71 6.97 -11.81
CA ASP A 248 11.40 5.83 -11.21
C ASP A 248 11.44 5.96 -9.69
N TYR A 249 11.80 7.16 -9.20
CA TYR A 249 11.71 7.45 -7.78
C TYR A 249 10.29 7.41 -7.26
N ALA A 250 9.29 7.82 -8.04
CA ALA A 250 7.89 7.69 -7.66
C ALA A 250 7.49 6.22 -7.45
N ILE A 251 7.87 5.31 -8.37
CA ILE A 251 7.59 3.87 -8.23
C ILE A 251 8.30 3.30 -6.99
N ILE A 252 9.55 3.68 -6.75
CA ILE A 252 10.29 3.23 -5.56
C ILE A 252 9.60 3.74 -4.28
N GLY A 253 9.17 5.00 -4.28
CA GLY A 253 8.44 5.63 -3.18
C GLY A 253 7.10 4.96 -2.89
N MET A 254 6.34 4.55 -3.92
CA MET A 254 5.08 3.80 -3.78
C MET A 254 5.26 2.57 -2.89
N ALA A 255 6.20 1.70 -3.25
CA ALA A 255 6.45 0.50 -2.46
C ALA A 255 7.05 0.84 -1.08
N ALA A 256 7.97 1.81 -1.00
CA ALA A 256 8.63 2.15 0.25
C ALA A 256 7.64 2.67 1.31
N VAL A 257 6.67 3.51 0.95
CA VAL A 257 5.63 3.97 1.88
C VAL A 257 4.64 2.85 2.23
N VAL A 258 4.24 2.02 1.26
CA VAL A 258 3.37 0.84 1.54
C VAL A 258 4.07 -0.13 2.48
N GLY A 259 5.33 -0.48 2.22
CA GLY A 259 6.13 -1.36 3.05
C GLY A 259 6.32 -0.77 4.45
N GLY A 260 6.71 0.50 4.54
CA GLY A 260 6.83 1.23 5.81
C GLY A 260 5.54 1.23 6.61
N GLY A 261 4.41 1.56 5.98
CA GLY A 261 3.10 1.68 6.63
C GLY A 261 2.50 0.34 7.06
N THR A 262 2.60 -0.69 6.21
CA THR A 262 2.04 -2.02 6.49
C THR A 262 2.97 -2.93 7.28
N GLY A 263 4.28 -2.73 7.17
CA GLY A 263 5.29 -3.66 7.66
C GLY A 263 5.44 -4.93 6.82
N ALA A 264 4.80 -5.01 5.65
CA ALA A 264 4.78 -6.17 4.75
C ALA A 264 5.73 -5.92 3.56
N ALA A 265 6.97 -6.39 3.69
CA ALA A 265 8.05 -6.08 2.75
C ALA A 265 7.82 -6.76 1.39
N MET A 266 7.63 -8.08 1.38
CA MET A 266 7.48 -8.85 0.14
C MET A 266 6.19 -8.46 -0.57
N THR A 267 5.12 -8.21 0.19
CA THR A 267 3.87 -7.70 -0.34
C THR A 267 4.07 -6.40 -1.10
N ALA A 268 4.72 -5.42 -0.49
CA ALA A 268 4.94 -4.11 -1.11
C ALA A 268 5.80 -4.22 -2.38
N ILE A 269 6.91 -4.98 -2.32
CA ILE A 269 7.84 -5.15 -3.44
C ILE A 269 7.14 -5.87 -4.61
N THR A 270 6.54 -7.03 -4.35
CA THR A 270 5.95 -7.87 -5.41
C THR A 270 4.69 -7.26 -5.99
N MET A 271 3.83 -6.63 -5.18
CA MET A 271 2.68 -5.91 -5.73
C MET A 271 3.10 -4.78 -6.64
N ASN A 272 4.05 -3.96 -6.21
CA ASN A 272 4.49 -2.81 -6.99
C ASN A 272 5.14 -3.27 -8.31
N PHE A 273 5.96 -4.33 -8.25
CA PHE A 273 6.49 -4.99 -9.44
C PHE A 273 5.37 -5.49 -10.38
N GLU A 274 4.34 -6.16 -9.88
CA GLU A 274 3.25 -6.66 -10.75
C GLU A 274 2.37 -5.52 -11.30
N MET A 275 2.24 -4.42 -10.57
CA MET A 275 1.49 -3.22 -10.98
C MET A 275 2.20 -2.41 -12.07
N THR A 276 3.53 -2.49 -12.18
CA THR A 276 4.33 -1.75 -13.17
C THR A 276 4.96 -2.64 -14.24
N ARG A 277 5.22 -3.91 -13.92
CA ARG A 277 5.93 -4.93 -14.72
C ARG A 277 7.35 -4.54 -15.12
N ASP A 278 7.97 -3.64 -14.37
CA ASP A 278 9.37 -3.31 -14.56
C ASP A 278 10.26 -4.08 -13.57
N TYR A 279 11.18 -4.90 -14.10
CA TYR A 279 12.08 -5.69 -13.27
C TYR A 279 13.35 -4.92 -12.86
N ASN A 280 13.74 -3.89 -13.60
CA ASN A 280 14.96 -3.13 -13.34
C ASN A 280 14.91 -2.46 -11.96
N ILE A 281 13.72 -2.02 -11.53
CA ILE A 281 13.49 -1.35 -10.24
C ILE A 281 13.50 -2.27 -9.01
N ILE A 282 13.59 -3.60 -9.19
CA ILE A 282 13.40 -4.54 -8.07
C ILE A 282 14.45 -4.37 -6.96
N VAL A 283 15.71 -4.12 -7.33
CA VAL A 283 16.81 -3.93 -6.37
C VAL A 283 16.63 -2.62 -5.59
N PRO A 284 16.43 -1.45 -6.23
CA PRO A 284 16.08 -0.21 -5.52
C PRO A 284 14.86 -0.34 -4.61
N LEU A 285 13.81 -1.05 -5.06
CA LEU A 285 12.60 -1.31 -4.27
C LEU A 285 12.91 -2.05 -2.97
N ILE A 286 13.67 -3.15 -3.04
CA ILE A 286 14.06 -3.94 -1.86
C ILE A 286 14.76 -3.05 -0.83
N ILE A 287 15.70 -2.21 -1.28
CA ILE A 287 16.51 -1.36 -0.41
C ILE A 287 15.65 -0.28 0.26
N ALA A 288 14.89 0.48 -0.53
CA ALA A 288 14.05 1.55 0.00
C ALA A 288 12.95 1.01 0.94
N VAL A 289 12.33 -0.14 0.60
CA VAL A 289 11.32 -0.80 1.44
C VAL A 289 11.92 -1.29 2.76
N ALA A 290 13.08 -1.95 2.72
CA ALA A 290 13.75 -2.44 3.93
C ALA A 290 14.12 -1.30 4.89
N VAL A 291 14.69 -0.22 4.36
CA VAL A 291 15.05 0.97 5.15
C VAL A 291 13.81 1.66 5.71
N SER A 292 12.77 1.83 4.90
CA SER A 292 11.49 2.40 5.33
C SER A 292 10.84 1.62 6.48
N ILE A 293 10.80 0.29 6.37
CA ILE A 293 10.29 -0.59 7.43
C ILE A 293 11.16 -0.48 8.69
N GLY A 294 12.48 -0.49 8.54
CA GLY A 294 13.43 -0.38 9.65
C GLY A 294 13.24 0.92 10.43
N LEU A 295 13.21 2.06 9.72
CA LEU A 295 12.99 3.36 10.36
C LEU A 295 11.61 3.46 11.00
N ARG A 296 10.55 3.04 10.30
CA ARG A 296 9.19 3.07 10.87
C ARG A 296 9.11 2.21 12.13
N ARG A 297 9.74 1.02 12.16
CA ARG A 297 9.84 0.16 13.37
C ARG A 297 10.59 0.84 14.51
N ALA A 298 11.66 1.57 14.21
CA ALA A 298 12.43 2.29 15.22
C ALA A 298 11.61 3.43 15.86
N LEU A 299 10.74 4.08 15.09
CA LEU A 299 9.87 5.16 15.58
C LEU A 299 8.57 4.66 16.24
N MET A 300 8.03 3.54 15.76
CA MET A 300 6.76 2.97 16.24
C MET A 300 6.73 1.46 15.99
N ALA A 301 6.51 0.69 17.06
CA ALA A 301 6.42 -0.78 17.00
C ALA A 301 5.26 -1.24 16.09
N ASP A 302 4.13 -0.57 16.22
CA ASP A 302 2.91 -0.86 15.48
C ASP A 302 2.97 -0.41 14.01
N ASN A 303 2.26 -1.14 13.16
CA ASN A 303 1.99 -0.77 11.77
C ASN A 303 0.57 -0.20 11.63
N ILE A 304 0.19 0.21 10.43
CA ILE A 304 -1.11 0.85 10.17
C ILE A 304 -2.32 -0.03 10.55
N PHE A 305 -2.17 -1.36 10.51
CA PHE A 305 -3.24 -2.29 10.85
C PHE A 305 -3.26 -2.65 12.35
N SER A 306 -2.09 -2.80 12.98
CA SER A 306 -2.01 -3.13 14.41
C SER A 306 -2.29 -1.92 15.30
N ALA A 307 -1.90 -0.72 14.89
CA ALA A 307 -2.06 0.49 15.69
C ALA A 307 -3.53 0.74 16.10
N GLU A 308 -4.47 0.50 15.17
CA GLU A 308 -5.90 0.64 15.44
C GLU A 308 -6.43 -0.45 16.39
N LEU A 309 -5.91 -1.68 16.28
CA LEU A 309 -6.25 -2.77 17.19
C LEU A 309 -5.75 -2.50 18.60
N VAL A 310 -4.50 -2.04 18.75
CA VAL A 310 -3.92 -1.63 20.03
C VAL A 310 -4.73 -0.50 20.65
N ARG A 311 -5.08 0.53 19.86
CA ARG A 311 -5.92 1.64 20.34
C ARG A 311 -7.28 1.17 20.89
N ARG A 312 -7.85 0.12 20.30
CA ARG A 312 -9.13 -0.49 20.74
C ARG A 312 -8.96 -1.55 21.83
N GLY A 313 -7.76 -1.75 22.37
CA GLY A 313 -7.47 -2.77 23.38
C GLY A 313 -7.68 -4.20 22.88
N ARG A 314 -7.55 -4.44 21.56
CA ARG A 314 -7.67 -5.76 20.95
C ARG A 314 -6.30 -6.47 20.93
N PRO A 315 -6.26 -7.79 21.11
CA PRO A 315 -5.00 -8.54 21.07
C PRO A 315 -4.37 -8.45 19.68
N VAL A 316 -3.06 -8.19 19.64
CA VAL A 316 -2.25 -8.16 18.42
C VAL A 316 -1.20 -9.28 18.52
N PRO A 317 -1.03 -10.11 17.47
CA PRO A 317 0.03 -11.11 17.43
C PRO A 317 1.41 -10.42 17.51
N LYS A 318 2.26 -10.82 18.46
CA LYS A 318 3.60 -10.24 18.62
C LYS A 318 4.59 -10.71 17.56
N ASP A 319 4.52 -11.99 17.15
CA ASP A 319 5.38 -12.59 16.13
C ASP A 319 4.66 -13.74 15.41
N ARG A 320 4.93 -13.92 14.11
CA ARG A 320 4.45 -15.07 13.30
C ARG A 320 5.53 -16.13 13.29
N TYR A 321 5.47 -17.08 14.21
CA TYR A 321 6.40 -18.20 14.22
C TYR A 321 6.11 -19.16 13.06
N SER A 322 7.01 -19.26 12.09
CA SER A 322 7.14 -20.51 11.35
C SER A 322 7.89 -21.49 12.26
N ASN A 323 7.21 -22.51 12.75
CA ASN A 323 7.87 -23.60 13.48
C ASN A 323 8.73 -24.42 12.49
N LEU A 324 9.89 -23.88 12.11
CA LEU A 324 10.86 -24.51 11.20
C LEU A 324 11.45 -25.83 11.75
N TYR A 325 11.18 -26.15 13.02
CA TYR A 325 11.70 -27.34 13.72
C TYR A 325 10.70 -28.50 13.82
N LEU A 326 9.56 -28.48 13.11
CA LEU A 326 8.68 -29.65 13.01
C LEU A 326 9.29 -30.68 12.03
N VAL A 327 10.32 -31.38 12.50
CA VAL A 327 10.89 -32.54 11.81
C VAL A 327 9.99 -33.73 12.12
N ARG A 328 9.28 -34.23 11.10
CA ARG A 328 8.57 -35.52 11.22
C ARG A 328 9.60 -36.62 11.36
N SER A 329 9.45 -37.49 12.36
CA SER A 329 10.27 -38.70 12.44
C SER A 329 10.03 -39.53 11.18
N ALA A 330 11.09 -40.06 10.55
CA ALA A 330 10.95 -40.91 9.37
C ALA A 330 10.09 -42.18 9.60
N ARG A 331 9.71 -42.46 10.85
CA ARG A 331 8.84 -43.57 11.27
C ARG A 331 7.39 -43.18 11.56
N GLU A 332 7.04 -41.89 11.55
CA GLU A 332 5.65 -41.41 11.61
C GLU A 332 5.03 -41.31 10.23
#